data_AF-A0A453QSE3-F1
#
_entry.id   AF-A0A453QSE3-F1
#
_cell.length_a   1.000
_cell.length_b   1.000
_cell.length_c   1.000
_cell.angle_alpha   90.00
_cell.angle_beta   90.00
_cell.angle_gamma   90.00
#
_symmetry.space_group_name_H-M   'P 1'
#
loop_
_entity.id
_entity.type
_entity.pdbx_description
1 polymer ?
#
loop_
_entity_poly.entity_id
_entity_poly.type
_entity_poly.pdbx_seq_one_letter_code
_entity_poly.pdbx_strand_id
1 'polypeptide(L)'
;SSDLSIVDLDIPFAFVLSLGTSLNAYSNLGVLAVVTWQVLFVAVPMIVLAIRLQRYYLASAKELMRINGTTKSALANHLGESISGAITIRAFEEEDCFFAKNLDLVDKNASPYFYNFAATEWLIQRLEIMSASVLSSSAFVMALLPQGTFSPGFVGMALSYGLSLNTSFVSSIQTQCNIANQIISVERVSQYMDIPSEAAEVVEENRPLPDWPEVGNVELRDLKVMKYKYYMYTIRSKNPV
;
A
#
# COMPACT_ATOMS: atom_id res chain seq x y z
N SER A 1 -1.67 -14.58 -5.30
CA SER A 1 -2.94 -14.84 -4.57
C SER A 1 -3.38 -13.62 -3.76
N SER A 2 -2.61 -13.16 -2.76
CA SER A 2 -2.98 -11.98 -1.96
C SER A 2 -3.22 -10.71 -2.80
N ASP A 3 -2.36 -10.42 -3.79
CA ASP A 3 -2.54 -9.22 -4.62
C ASP A 3 -3.79 -9.31 -5.52
N LEU A 4 -4.15 -10.49 -6.02
CA LEU A 4 -5.35 -10.70 -6.84
C LEU A 4 -6.64 -10.50 -6.02
N SER A 5 -6.67 -11.02 -4.80
CA SER A 5 -7.81 -10.79 -3.87
C SER A 5 -8.04 -9.31 -3.56
N ILE A 6 -6.96 -8.53 -3.42
CA ILE A 6 -7.04 -7.09 -3.18
C ILE A 6 -7.67 -6.39 -4.40
N VAL A 7 -7.26 -6.79 -5.60
CA VAL A 7 -7.78 -6.20 -6.85
C VAL A 7 -9.27 -6.50 -7.04
N ASP A 8 -9.69 -7.74 -6.78
CA ASP A 8 -11.06 -8.17 -7.05
C ASP A 8 -12.07 -7.69 -6.01
N LEU A 9 -11.68 -7.65 -4.72
CA LEU A 9 -12.60 -7.39 -3.61
C LEU A 9 -12.38 -6.03 -2.96
N ASP A 10 -11.12 -5.67 -2.68
CA ASP A 10 -10.83 -4.54 -1.81
C ASP A 10 -10.85 -3.21 -2.57
N ILE A 11 -10.34 -3.17 -3.81
CA ILE A 11 -10.27 -1.93 -4.61
C ILE A 11 -11.66 -1.36 -4.94
N PRO A 12 -12.63 -2.16 -5.45
CA PRO A 12 -13.95 -1.62 -5.77
C PRO A 12 -14.64 -1.06 -4.52
N PHE A 13 -14.54 -1.77 -3.39
CA PHE A 13 -15.13 -1.35 -2.13
C PHE A 13 -14.45 -0.08 -1.58
N ALA A 14 -13.12 -0.05 -1.55
CA ALA A 14 -12.36 1.11 -1.10
C ALA A 14 -12.65 2.34 -1.98
N PHE A 15 -12.77 2.16 -3.29
CA PHE A 15 -13.12 3.23 -4.24
C PHE A 15 -14.46 3.88 -3.93
N VAL A 16 -15.52 3.07 -3.79
CA VAL A 16 -16.87 3.57 -3.46
C VAL A 16 -16.86 4.28 -2.11
N LEU A 17 -16.18 3.70 -1.10
CA LEU A 17 -16.04 4.33 0.21
C LEU A 17 -15.32 5.67 0.12
N SER A 18 -14.23 5.77 -0.64
CA SER A 18 -13.45 7.01 -0.75
C SER A 18 -14.24 8.11 -1.44
N LEU A 19 -15.01 7.77 -2.47
CA LEU A 19 -15.89 8.72 -3.11
C LEU A 19 -16.96 9.20 -2.13
N GLY A 20 -17.59 8.27 -1.40
CA GLY A 20 -18.61 8.58 -0.40
C GLY A 20 -18.10 9.49 0.72
N THR A 21 -16.96 9.17 1.32
CA THR A 21 -16.37 9.95 2.42
C THR A 21 -15.86 11.31 1.94
N SER A 22 -15.29 11.39 0.74
CA SER A 22 -14.88 12.66 0.12
C SER A 22 -16.07 13.57 -0.15
N LEU A 23 -17.13 13.04 -0.77
CA LEU A 23 -18.36 13.79 -1.03
C LEU A 23 -19.01 14.26 0.28
N ASN A 24 -19.01 13.43 1.32
CA ASN A 24 -19.51 13.80 2.63
C ASN A 24 -18.71 14.95 3.25
N ALA A 25 -17.38 14.90 3.20
CA ALA A 25 -16.51 15.97 3.70
C ALA A 25 -16.75 17.29 2.95
N TYR A 26 -16.83 17.25 1.62
CA TYR A 26 -17.13 18.44 0.80
C TYR A 26 -18.55 18.98 1.04
N SER A 27 -19.53 18.11 1.24
CA SER A 27 -20.90 18.50 1.58
C SER A 27 -20.95 19.23 2.93
N ASN A 28 -20.32 18.67 3.97
CA ASN A 28 -20.24 19.31 5.28
C ASN A 28 -19.59 20.68 5.21
N LEU A 29 -18.48 20.79 4.45
CA LEU A 29 -17.81 22.07 4.22
C LEU A 29 -18.68 23.04 3.42
N GLY A 30 -19.41 22.55 2.40
CA GLY A 30 -20.31 23.36 1.58
C GLY A 30 -21.47 23.95 2.38
N VAL A 31 -22.09 23.15 3.26
CA VAL A 31 -23.15 23.63 4.17
C VAL A 31 -22.61 24.72 5.09
N LEU A 32 -21.41 24.53 5.67
CA LEU A 32 -20.76 25.55 6.50
C LEU A 32 -20.44 26.82 5.73
N ALA A 33 -19.94 26.70 4.49
CA ALA A 33 -19.64 27.84 3.64
C ALA A 33 -20.90 28.67 3.30
N VAL A 34 -22.04 28.01 3.11
CA VAL A 34 -23.32 28.69 2.84
C VAL A 34 -23.86 29.38 4.09
N VAL A 35 -23.76 28.75 5.26
CA VAL A 35 -24.26 29.32 6.51
C VAL A 35 -23.35 30.45 7.03
N THR A 36 -22.03 30.30 6.87
CA THR A 36 -21.04 31.23 7.42
C THR A 36 -19.92 31.46 6.39
N TRP A 37 -20.15 32.35 5.42
CA TRP A 37 -19.19 32.60 4.33
C TRP A 37 -17.80 33.06 4.82
N GLN A 38 -17.71 33.67 6.00
CA GLN A 38 -16.47 34.11 6.63
C GLN A 38 -15.51 32.95 6.93
N VAL A 39 -16.05 31.74 7.13
CA VAL A 39 -15.28 30.51 7.36
C VAL A 39 -14.43 30.14 6.14
N LEU A 40 -14.80 30.60 4.94
CA LEU A 40 -14.10 30.29 3.70
C LEU A 40 -12.66 30.82 3.69
N PHE A 41 -12.39 31.95 4.35
CA PHE A 41 -11.04 32.49 4.53
C PHE A 41 -10.13 31.55 5.33
N VAL A 42 -10.69 30.80 6.28
CA VAL A 42 -9.97 29.79 7.06
C VAL A 42 -9.93 28.47 6.27
N ALA A 43 -11.02 28.09 5.62
CA ALA A 43 -11.16 26.82 4.91
C ALA A 43 -10.28 26.70 3.64
N VAL A 44 -10.02 27.79 2.92
CA VAL A 44 -9.17 27.77 1.71
C VAL A 44 -7.71 27.40 2.00
N PRO A 45 -6.97 28.12 2.87
CA PRO A 45 -5.58 27.76 3.19
C PRO A 45 -5.51 26.36 3.82
N MET A 46 -6.57 25.99 4.51
CA MET A 46 -6.79 24.68 5.07
C MET A 46 -6.84 23.55 4.03
N ILE A 47 -7.66 23.68 3.00
CA ILE A 47 -7.72 22.70 1.91
C ILE A 47 -6.36 22.59 1.21
N VAL A 48 -5.68 23.72 0.98
CA VAL A 48 -4.35 23.72 0.36
C VAL A 48 -3.35 22.95 1.21
N LEU A 49 -3.33 23.21 2.52
CA LEU A 49 -2.43 22.52 3.45
C LEU A 49 -2.76 21.03 3.52
N ALA A 50 -4.04 20.65 3.56
CA ALA A 50 -4.47 19.25 3.55
C ALA A 50 -4.01 18.52 2.28
N ILE A 51 -4.16 19.11 1.09
CA ILE A 51 -3.68 18.53 -0.18
C ILE A 51 -2.15 18.37 -0.17
N ARG A 52 -1.42 19.36 0.34
CA ARG A 52 0.04 19.29 0.44
C ARG A 52 0.48 18.19 1.40
N LEU A 53 -0.11 18.14 2.58
CA LEU A 53 0.15 17.12 3.60
C LEU A 53 -0.18 15.72 3.08
N GLN A 54 -1.32 15.56 2.38
CA GLN A 54 -1.72 14.31 1.77
C GLN A 54 -0.68 13.84 0.73
N ARG A 55 -0.17 14.73 -0.12
CA ARG A 55 0.88 14.37 -1.09
C ARG A 55 2.17 13.92 -0.42
N TYR A 56 2.61 14.62 0.63
CA TYR A 56 3.80 14.21 1.39
C TYR A 56 3.60 12.87 2.10
N TYR A 57 2.43 12.65 2.68
CA TYR A 57 2.08 11.39 3.31
C TYR A 57 2.08 10.24 2.30
N LEU A 58 1.46 10.43 1.12
CA LEU A 58 1.42 9.41 0.07
C LEU A 58 2.81 8.99 -0.42
N ALA A 59 3.71 9.96 -0.61
CA ALA A 59 5.09 9.67 -0.99
C ALA A 59 5.82 8.82 0.08
N SER A 60 5.68 9.20 1.35
CA SER A 60 6.27 8.47 2.48
C SER A 60 5.65 7.09 2.67
N ALA A 61 4.32 6.98 2.54
CA ALA A 61 3.58 5.73 2.68
C ALA A 61 3.99 4.71 1.60
N LYS A 62 4.20 5.17 0.36
CA LYS A 62 4.68 4.31 -0.73
C LYS A 62 6.04 3.67 -0.42
N GLU A 63 6.99 4.46 0.07
CA GLU A 63 8.30 3.92 0.48
C GLU A 63 8.21 2.98 1.67
N LEU A 64 7.40 3.32 2.68
CA LEU A 64 7.17 2.45 3.83
C LEU A 64 6.53 1.12 3.43
N MET A 65 5.60 1.13 2.49
CA MET A 65 4.97 -0.09 1.98
C MET A 65 5.97 -0.99 1.23
N ARG A 66 6.92 -0.38 0.50
CA ARG A 66 8.03 -1.10 -0.15
C ARG A 66 8.93 -1.78 0.89
N ILE A 67 9.32 -1.05 1.94
CA ILE A 67 10.12 -1.60 3.04
C ILE A 67 9.37 -2.76 3.71
N ASN A 68 8.10 -2.56 4.06
CA ASN A 68 7.26 -3.58 4.69
C ASN A 68 7.14 -4.86 3.83
N GLY A 69 7.02 -4.72 2.52
CA GLY A 69 7.02 -5.86 1.60
C GLY A 69 8.33 -6.64 1.65
N THR A 70 9.47 -5.94 1.61
CA THR A 70 10.79 -6.58 1.66
C THR A 70 11.07 -7.24 3.02
N THR A 71 10.78 -6.58 4.14
CA THR A 71 11.01 -7.13 5.49
C THR A 71 10.14 -8.33 5.78
N LYS A 72 8.86 -8.30 5.38
CA LYS A 72 7.94 -9.43 5.55
C LYS A 72 8.40 -10.65 4.75
N SER A 73 8.89 -10.45 3.52
CA SER A 73 9.42 -11.54 2.71
C SER A 73 10.70 -12.14 3.30
N ALA A 74 11.61 -11.31 3.81
CA ALA A 74 12.83 -11.77 4.45
C ALA A 74 12.55 -12.60 5.71
N LEU A 75 11.58 -12.17 6.54
CA LEU A 75 11.15 -12.92 7.71
C LEU A 75 10.54 -14.28 7.32
N ALA A 76 9.65 -14.30 6.33
CA ALA A 76 9.03 -15.53 5.84
C ALA A 76 10.06 -16.52 5.26
N ASN A 77 11.03 -16.00 4.48
CA ASN A 77 12.11 -16.82 3.92
C ASN A 77 13.00 -17.42 5.03
N HIS A 78 13.42 -16.61 6.00
CA HIS A 78 14.22 -17.09 7.14
C HIS A 78 13.48 -18.16 7.95
N LEU A 79 12.16 -17.98 8.17
CA LEU A 79 11.34 -19.01 8.82
C LEU A 79 11.29 -20.30 8.00
N GLY A 80 11.11 -20.20 6.68
CA GLY A 80 11.14 -21.35 5.78
C GLY A 80 12.47 -22.10 5.81
N GLU A 81 13.59 -21.39 5.75
CA GLU A 81 14.94 -21.94 5.87
C GLU A 81 15.15 -22.61 7.23
N SER A 82 14.70 -21.97 8.31
CA SER A 82 14.84 -22.50 9.68
C SER A 82 14.03 -23.78 9.89
N ILE A 83 12.82 -23.87 9.32
CA ILE A 83 11.97 -25.06 9.40
C ILE A 83 12.59 -26.19 8.57
N SER A 84 13.03 -25.91 7.35
CA SER A 84 13.62 -26.93 6.47
C SER A 84 14.98 -27.43 6.99
N GLY A 85 15.76 -26.54 7.61
CA GLY A 85 17.07 -26.84 8.19
C GLY A 85 17.05 -27.21 9.67
N ALA A 86 15.86 -27.41 10.27
CA ALA A 86 15.71 -27.55 11.71
C ALA A 86 16.62 -28.64 12.29
N ILE A 87 16.69 -29.82 11.66
CA ILE A 87 17.54 -30.93 12.13
C ILE A 87 19.01 -30.53 12.15
N THR A 88 19.49 -29.83 11.12
CA THR A 88 20.88 -29.37 11.02
C THR A 88 21.19 -28.32 12.08
N ILE A 89 20.30 -27.36 12.30
CA ILE A 89 20.48 -26.30 13.32
C ILE A 89 20.62 -26.93 14.71
N ARG A 90 19.76 -27.88 15.07
CA ARG A 90 19.85 -28.58 16.36
C ARG A 90 21.09 -29.45 16.46
N ALA A 91 21.49 -30.11 15.37
CA ALA A 91 22.68 -30.95 15.34
C ALA A 91 23.99 -30.17 15.56
N PHE A 92 24.02 -28.89 15.21
CA PHE A 92 25.15 -27.99 15.46
C PHE A 92 24.98 -27.13 16.73
N GLU A 93 23.89 -27.29 17.48
CA GLU A 93 23.58 -26.50 18.69
C GLU A 93 23.54 -24.96 18.45
N GLU A 94 23.19 -24.52 17.23
CA GLU A 94 23.16 -23.10 16.82
C GLU A 94 21.74 -22.48 16.93
N GLU A 95 20.89 -23.03 17.80
CA GLU A 95 19.49 -22.59 17.96
C GLU A 95 19.39 -21.13 18.42
N ASP A 96 20.22 -20.73 19.40
CA ASP A 96 20.21 -19.37 19.96
C ASP A 96 20.60 -18.31 18.92
N CYS A 97 21.55 -18.62 18.03
CA CYS A 97 21.96 -17.72 16.95
C CYS A 97 20.79 -17.50 15.96
N PHE A 98 20.13 -18.57 15.55
CA PHE A 98 18.95 -18.49 14.67
C PHE A 98 17.77 -17.78 15.34
N PHE A 99 17.57 -17.99 16.65
CA PHE A 99 16.53 -17.32 17.41
C PHE A 99 16.78 -15.81 17.52
N ALA A 100 18.01 -15.40 17.88
CA ALA A 100 18.40 -13.99 17.92
C ALA A 100 18.25 -13.33 16.54
N LYS A 101 18.58 -14.06 15.47
CA LYS A 101 18.41 -13.57 14.10
C LYS A 101 16.93 -13.39 13.72
N ASN A 102 16.07 -14.30 14.17
CA ASN A 102 14.63 -14.19 13.98
C ASN A 102 14.06 -12.95 14.68
N LEU A 103 14.46 -12.69 15.94
CA LEU A 103 14.06 -11.50 16.68
C LEU A 103 14.47 -10.20 15.97
N ASP A 104 15.72 -10.11 15.47
CA ASP A 104 16.19 -8.96 14.67
C ASP A 104 15.34 -8.74 13.41
N LEU A 105 14.91 -9.80 12.73
CA LEU A 105 14.03 -9.70 11.56
C LEU A 105 12.61 -9.27 11.94
N VAL A 106 12.08 -9.73 13.07
CA VAL A 106 10.79 -9.30 13.60
C VAL A 106 10.80 -7.82 13.94
N ASP A 107 11.84 -7.34 14.65
CA ASP A 107 11.99 -5.92 15.00
C ASP A 107 12.13 -5.03 13.76
N LYS A 108 12.90 -5.49 12.77
CA LYS A 108 13.02 -4.81 11.47
C LYS A 108 11.71 -4.75 10.71
N ASN A 109 10.84 -5.74 10.86
CA ASN A 109 9.51 -5.73 10.25
C ASN A 109 8.51 -4.86 11.03
N ALA A 110 8.64 -4.78 12.36
CA ALA A 110 7.77 -3.96 13.21
C ALA A 110 8.06 -2.46 13.10
N SER A 111 9.32 -2.08 12.93
CA SER A 111 9.74 -0.66 12.91
C SER A 111 9.06 0.19 11.81
N PRO A 112 9.02 -0.24 10.52
CA PRO A 112 8.33 0.51 9.46
C PRO A 112 6.84 0.69 9.73
N TYR A 113 6.19 -0.30 10.34
CA TYR A 113 4.79 -0.22 10.73
C TYR A 113 4.55 0.86 11.78
N PHE A 114 5.41 0.93 12.79
CA PHE A 114 5.34 1.98 13.81
C PHE A 114 5.53 3.38 13.21
N TYR A 115 6.50 3.56 12.31
CA TYR A 115 6.68 4.83 11.60
C TYR A 115 5.47 5.19 10.72
N ASN A 116 4.82 4.20 10.10
CA ASN A 116 3.59 4.42 9.33
C ASN A 116 2.46 4.93 10.22
N PHE A 117 2.27 4.26 11.35
CA PHE A 117 1.26 4.62 12.34
C PHE A 117 1.49 6.04 12.86
N ALA A 118 2.73 6.36 13.28
CA ALA A 118 3.08 7.70 13.76
C ALA A 118 2.87 8.79 12.69
N ALA A 119 3.20 8.52 11.43
CA ALA A 119 2.97 9.46 10.33
C ALA A 119 1.47 9.69 10.05
N THR A 120 0.66 8.63 10.19
CA THR A 120 -0.80 8.70 10.05
C THR A 120 -1.42 9.54 11.17
N GLU A 121 -1.06 9.25 12.42
CA GLU A 121 -1.52 10.01 13.59
C GLU A 121 -1.09 11.48 13.54
N TRP A 122 0.13 11.76 13.10
CA TRP A 122 0.60 13.13 12.91
C TRP A 122 -0.27 13.92 11.91
N LEU A 123 -0.68 13.27 10.81
CA LEU A 123 -1.56 13.87 9.81
C LEU A 123 -2.97 14.10 10.39
N ILE A 124 -3.53 13.09 11.07
CA ILE A 124 -4.84 13.17 11.72
C ILE A 124 -4.86 14.34 12.71
N GLN A 125 -3.91 14.40 13.64
CA GLN A 125 -3.84 15.47 14.64
C GLN A 125 -3.82 16.87 14.00
N ARG A 126 -3.10 17.06 12.89
CA ARG A 126 -3.10 18.33 12.16
C ARG A 126 -4.48 18.63 11.59
N LEU A 127 -5.14 17.67 10.95
CA LEU A 127 -6.50 17.84 10.40
C LEU A 127 -7.54 18.15 11.48
N GLU A 128 -7.41 17.54 12.66
CA GLU A 128 -8.29 17.80 13.79
C GLU A 128 -8.15 19.23 14.30
N ILE A 129 -6.92 19.69 14.59
CA ILE A 129 -6.64 21.06 15.03
C ILE A 129 -7.22 22.07 14.04
N MET A 130 -7.07 21.76 12.77
CA MET A 130 -7.53 22.57 11.69
C MET A 130 -9.07 22.63 11.59
N SER A 131 -9.77 21.50 11.69
CA SER A 131 -11.23 21.45 11.75
C SER A 131 -11.79 22.14 13.00
N ALA A 132 -11.12 22.00 14.14
CA ALA A 132 -11.45 22.69 15.38
C ALA A 132 -11.30 24.20 15.21
N SER A 133 -10.24 24.68 14.54
CA SER A 133 -10.06 26.11 14.27
C SER A 133 -11.19 26.70 13.41
N VAL A 134 -11.67 25.94 12.42
CA VAL A 134 -12.82 26.29 11.56
C VAL A 134 -14.10 26.40 12.39
N LEU A 135 -14.38 25.40 13.23
CA LEU A 135 -15.56 25.37 14.11
C LEU A 135 -15.50 26.48 15.17
N SER A 136 -14.36 26.70 15.81
CA SER A 136 -14.19 27.78 16.78
C SER A 136 -14.37 29.15 16.14
N SER A 137 -13.85 29.35 14.93
CA SER A 137 -14.03 30.60 14.18
C SER A 137 -15.50 30.83 13.80
N SER A 138 -16.21 29.79 13.35
CA SER A 138 -17.64 29.91 13.01
C SER A 138 -18.48 30.24 14.24
N ALA A 139 -18.24 29.55 15.35
CA ALA A 139 -18.91 29.80 16.63
C ALA A 139 -18.63 31.21 17.14
N PHE A 140 -17.39 31.70 17.02
CA PHE A 140 -17.01 33.05 17.43
C PHE A 140 -17.70 34.13 16.59
N VAL A 141 -17.76 33.97 15.26
CA VAL A 141 -18.50 34.89 14.38
C VAL A 141 -19.99 34.93 14.72
N MET A 142 -20.59 33.76 14.99
CA MET A 142 -21.99 33.67 15.40
C MET A 142 -22.26 34.34 16.75
N ALA A 143 -21.32 34.26 17.69
CA ALA A 143 -21.44 34.89 19.01
C ALA A 143 -21.24 36.41 18.98
N LEU A 144 -20.43 36.93 18.05
CA LEU A 144 -20.17 38.37 17.91
C LEU A 144 -21.32 39.14 17.25
N LEU A 145 -22.11 38.49 16.39
CA LEU A 145 -23.16 39.16 15.63
C LEU A 145 -24.41 39.43 16.49
N PRO A 146 -25.12 40.56 16.27
CA PRO A 146 -26.31 40.91 17.05
C PRO A 146 -27.40 39.84 16.98
N GLN A 147 -28.16 39.71 18.07
CA GLN A 147 -29.31 38.80 18.17
C GLN A 147 -30.29 39.09 17.03
N GLY A 148 -30.61 38.06 16.24
CA GLY A 148 -31.50 38.15 15.07
C GLY A 148 -30.81 38.01 13.70
N THR A 149 -29.46 38.04 13.65
CA THR A 149 -28.71 37.88 12.38
C THR A 149 -28.80 36.44 11.84
N PHE A 150 -28.78 35.45 12.73
CA PHE A 150 -28.94 34.03 12.38
C PHE A 150 -30.17 33.45 13.06
N SER A 151 -31.00 32.73 12.30
CA SER A 151 -32.05 31.89 12.90
C SER A 151 -31.41 30.79 13.74
N PRO A 152 -31.95 30.43 14.91
CA PRO A 152 -31.44 29.35 15.76
C PRO A 152 -31.21 28.03 15.02
N GLY A 153 -32.02 27.75 13.99
CA GLY A 153 -31.84 26.56 13.14
C GLY A 153 -30.54 26.57 12.33
N PHE A 154 -30.12 27.73 11.81
CA PHE A 154 -28.85 27.86 11.09
C PHE A 154 -27.64 27.73 12.02
N VAL A 155 -27.75 28.22 13.26
CA VAL A 155 -26.72 28.03 14.30
C VAL A 155 -26.56 26.56 14.63
N GLY A 156 -27.67 25.84 14.84
CA GLY A 156 -27.66 24.40 15.08
C GLY A 156 -27.01 23.64 13.91
N MET A 157 -27.40 23.95 12.67
CA MET A 157 -26.78 23.34 11.48
C MET A 157 -25.27 23.62 11.42
N ALA A 158 -24.83 24.87 11.57
CA ALA A 158 -23.40 25.19 11.52
C ALA A 158 -22.58 24.41 12.56
N LEU A 159 -23.08 24.27 13.79
CA LEU A 159 -22.38 23.53 14.83
C LEU A 159 -22.38 22.02 14.55
N SER A 160 -23.50 21.44 14.12
CA SER A 160 -23.57 20.00 13.79
C SER A 160 -22.69 19.61 12.62
N TYR A 161 -22.72 20.39 11.53
CA TYR A 161 -21.88 20.17 10.35
C TYR A 161 -20.41 20.50 10.62
N GLY A 162 -20.13 21.53 11.42
CA GLY A 162 -18.77 21.89 11.86
C GLY A 162 -18.12 20.82 12.73
N LEU A 163 -18.87 20.20 13.64
CA LEU A 163 -18.37 19.09 14.45
C LEU A 163 -18.13 17.83 13.60
N SER A 164 -19.07 17.51 12.71
CA SER A 164 -18.98 16.34 11.83
C SER A 164 -17.86 16.47 10.78
N LEU A 165 -17.46 17.69 10.44
CA LEU A 165 -16.41 17.98 9.45
C LEU A 165 -15.06 17.36 9.83
N ASN A 166 -14.73 17.28 11.13
CA ASN A 166 -13.51 16.59 11.59
C ASN A 166 -13.53 15.11 11.15
N THR A 167 -14.53 14.36 11.61
CA THR A 167 -14.66 12.93 11.35
C THR A 167 -14.72 12.63 9.85
N SER A 168 -15.45 13.44 9.08
CA SER A 168 -15.55 13.28 7.63
C SER A 168 -14.22 13.52 6.91
N PHE A 169 -13.42 14.51 7.32
CA PHE A 169 -12.11 14.75 6.72
C PHE A 169 -11.11 13.65 7.03
N VAL A 170 -11.05 13.21 8.29
CA VAL A 170 -10.18 12.11 8.71
C VAL A 170 -10.53 10.84 7.93
N SER A 171 -11.82 10.50 7.87
CA SER A 171 -12.30 9.33 7.12
C SER A 171 -12.00 9.45 5.62
N SER A 172 -12.20 10.62 5.01
CA SER A 172 -11.88 10.86 3.61
C SER A 172 -10.41 10.61 3.29
N ILE A 173 -9.51 11.18 4.09
CA ILE A 173 -8.07 11.05 3.88
C ILE A 173 -7.62 9.60 4.12
N GLN A 174 -8.11 8.94 5.16
CA GLN A 174 -7.79 7.54 5.42
C GLN A 174 -8.20 6.63 4.25
N THR A 175 -9.41 6.78 3.71
CA THR A 175 -9.86 5.94 2.60
C THR A 175 -9.12 6.23 1.30
N GLN A 176 -8.80 7.50 1.02
CA GLN A 176 -7.96 7.87 -0.13
C GLN A 176 -6.55 7.26 -0.03
N CYS A 177 -5.97 7.28 1.17
CA CYS A 177 -4.67 6.64 1.44
C CYS A 177 -4.76 5.11 1.28
N ASN A 178 -5.85 4.49 1.71
CA ASN A 178 -6.06 3.05 1.54
C ASN A 178 -6.10 2.66 0.06
N ILE A 179 -6.86 3.38 -0.77
CA ILE A 179 -6.88 3.16 -2.23
C ILE A 179 -5.49 3.31 -2.82
N ALA A 180 -4.77 4.39 -2.47
CA ALA A 180 -3.44 4.63 -3.03
C ALA A 180 -2.46 3.48 -2.71
N ASN A 181 -2.58 2.89 -1.52
CA ASN A 181 -1.81 1.70 -1.15
C ASN A 181 -2.25 0.46 -1.94
N GLN A 182 -3.55 0.24 -2.13
CA GLN A 182 -4.06 -0.91 -2.88
C GLN A 182 -3.72 -0.85 -4.39
N ILE A 183 -3.68 0.34 -4.98
CA ILE A 183 -3.27 0.55 -6.38
C ILE A 183 -1.85 0.04 -6.64
N ILE A 184 -0.95 0.06 -5.65
CA ILE A 184 0.40 -0.48 -5.79
C ILE A 184 0.37 -2.00 -6.05
N SER A 185 -0.62 -2.72 -5.51
CA SER A 185 -0.81 -4.15 -5.83
C SER A 185 -1.21 -4.34 -7.30
N VAL A 186 -2.04 -3.45 -7.86
CA VAL A 186 -2.38 -3.45 -9.30
C VAL A 186 -1.14 -3.21 -10.15
N GLU A 187 -0.32 -2.22 -9.80
CA GLU A 187 0.95 -1.90 -10.47
C GLU A 187 1.84 -3.15 -10.53
N ARG A 188 1.92 -3.91 -9.43
CA ARG A 188 2.70 -5.15 -9.35
C ARG A 188 2.14 -6.27 -10.22
N VAL A 189 0.82 -6.47 -10.22
CA VAL A 189 0.17 -7.47 -11.08
C VAL A 189 0.41 -7.14 -12.55
N SER A 190 0.31 -5.85 -12.93
CA SER A 190 0.63 -5.39 -14.28
C SER A 190 2.07 -5.72 -14.66
N GLN A 191 3.04 -5.48 -13.77
CA GLN A 191 4.44 -5.83 -14.03
C GLN A 191 4.65 -7.33 -14.28
N TYR A 192 3.88 -8.21 -13.62
CA TYR A 192 3.94 -9.65 -13.86
C TYR A 192 3.33 -10.05 -15.21
N MET A 193 2.35 -9.30 -15.72
CA MET A 193 1.75 -9.56 -17.04
C MET A 193 2.70 -9.25 -18.20
N ASP A 194 3.62 -8.30 -18.01
CA ASP A 194 4.57 -7.88 -19.04
C ASP A 194 5.86 -8.74 -19.07
N ILE A 195 5.98 -9.76 -18.21
CA ILE A 195 7.14 -10.65 -18.21
C ILE A 195 7.12 -11.51 -19.48
N PRO A 196 8.23 -11.60 -20.24
CA PRO A 196 8.28 -12.44 -21.43
C PRO A 196 7.99 -13.89 -21.06
N SER A 197 6.98 -14.46 -21.73
CA SER A 197 6.58 -15.86 -21.54
C SER A 197 7.71 -16.79 -21.98
N GLU A 198 7.91 -17.87 -21.23
CA GLU A 198 8.78 -18.95 -21.66
C GLU A 198 8.24 -19.58 -22.96
N ALA A 199 9.10 -20.28 -23.70
CA ALA A 199 8.68 -20.95 -24.92
C ALA A 199 7.53 -21.92 -24.62
N ALA A 200 6.55 -22.00 -25.52
CA ALA A 200 5.40 -22.88 -25.35
C ALA A 200 5.85 -24.31 -25.08
N GLU A 201 5.28 -24.95 -24.06
CA GLU A 201 5.62 -26.31 -23.64
C GLU A 201 5.45 -27.32 -24.78
N VAL A 202 4.48 -27.10 -25.65
CA VAL A 202 4.20 -27.92 -26.82
C VAL A 202 4.08 -27.04 -28.05
N VAL A 203 4.92 -27.30 -29.04
CA VAL A 203 4.81 -26.73 -30.38
C VAL A 203 4.18 -27.79 -31.27
N GLU A 204 2.88 -27.66 -31.55
CA GLU A 204 2.12 -28.65 -32.33
C GLU A 204 2.71 -28.87 -33.73
N GLU A 205 3.32 -27.84 -34.33
CA GLU A 205 4.00 -27.94 -35.62
C GLU A 205 5.27 -28.81 -35.59
N ASN A 206 5.88 -29.02 -34.42
CA ASN A 206 7.16 -29.73 -34.28
C ASN A 206 7.13 -30.75 -33.13
N ARG A 207 5.98 -31.42 -32.96
CA ARG A 207 5.80 -32.45 -31.95
C ARG A 207 6.47 -33.76 -32.38
N PRO A 208 7.33 -34.38 -31.56
CA PRO A 208 7.87 -35.68 -31.85
C PRO A 208 6.76 -36.75 -31.93
N LEU A 209 7.01 -37.83 -32.66
CA LEU A 209 6.13 -39.00 -32.66
C LEU A 209 5.96 -39.55 -31.24
N PRO A 210 4.83 -40.20 -30.91
CA PRO A 210 4.60 -40.77 -29.57
C PRO A 210 5.68 -41.76 -29.12
N ASP A 211 6.33 -42.44 -30.07
CA ASP A 211 7.39 -43.41 -29.83
C ASP A 211 8.78 -42.76 -29.67
N TRP A 212 8.86 -41.42 -29.74
CA TRP A 212 10.10 -40.69 -29.53
C TRP A 212 10.44 -40.58 -28.02
N PRO A 213 11.71 -40.74 -27.63
CA PRO A 213 12.84 -41.15 -28.47
C PRO A 213 12.92 -42.69 -28.59
N GLU A 214 12.87 -43.22 -29.82
CA GLU A 214 13.02 -44.67 -30.08
C GLU A 214 14.41 -45.19 -29.69
N VAL A 215 15.42 -44.33 -29.83
CA VAL A 215 16.80 -44.57 -29.40
C VAL A 215 17.24 -43.37 -28.57
N GLY A 216 17.56 -43.59 -27.30
CA GLY A 216 17.97 -42.55 -26.34
C GLY A 216 19.37 -41.98 -26.57
N ASN A 217 19.76 -41.72 -27.82
CA ASN A 217 21.05 -41.11 -28.16
C ASN A 217 20.94 -39.58 -28.11
N VAL A 218 21.57 -38.96 -27.11
CA VAL A 218 21.59 -37.50 -26.94
C VAL A 218 22.96 -36.97 -27.37
N GLU A 219 22.99 -36.25 -28.48
CA GLU A 219 24.21 -35.61 -28.97
C GLU A 219 24.17 -34.10 -28.67
N LEU A 220 25.03 -33.65 -27.77
CA LEU A 220 25.16 -32.23 -27.43
C LEU A 220 26.14 -31.57 -28.39
N ARG A 221 25.63 -30.81 -29.36
CA ARG A 221 26.44 -30.03 -30.31
C ARG A 221 26.41 -28.56 -29.93
N ASP A 222 27.58 -28.01 -29.59
CA ASP A 222 27.79 -26.59 -29.26
C ASP A 222 26.75 -25.98 -28.29
N LEU A 223 26.33 -26.76 -27.30
CA LEU A 223 25.35 -26.35 -26.31
C LEU A 223 25.90 -25.18 -25.47
N LYS A 224 25.31 -24.01 -25.64
CA LYS A 224 25.58 -22.82 -24.83
C LYS A 224 24.43 -22.63 -23.85
N VAL A 225 24.65 -23.07 -22.62
CA VAL A 225 23.66 -22.91 -21.55
C VAL A 225 23.90 -21.56 -20.87
N MET A 226 22.86 -20.74 -20.76
CA MET A 226 22.91 -19.60 -19.85
C MET A 226 22.72 -20.11 -18.42
N LYS A 227 23.81 -20.20 -17.66
CA LYS A 227 23.72 -20.36 -16.21
C LYS A 227 23.46 -18.97 -15.61
N TYR A 228 22.48 -18.87 -14.72
CA TYR A 228 22.04 -17.67 -14.00
C TYR A 228 23.12 -16.56 -13.91
N LYS A 229 22.86 -15.43 -14.58
CA LYS A 229 23.67 -14.19 -14.67
C LYS A 229 25.09 -14.34 -15.28
N TYR A 230 25.19 -13.88 -16.54
CA TYR A 230 26.36 -13.24 -17.16
C TYR A 230 27.64 -14.04 -17.46
N TYR A 231 27.62 -15.36 -17.61
CA TYR A 231 28.76 -16.07 -18.21
C TYR A 231 28.31 -17.16 -19.18
N MET A 232 28.69 -17.03 -20.46
CA MET A 232 28.43 -18.02 -21.51
C MET A 232 29.59 -19.03 -21.52
N TYR A 233 29.32 -20.27 -21.14
CA TYR A 233 30.29 -21.36 -21.26
C TYR A 233 29.91 -22.26 -22.45
N THR A 234 30.92 -22.71 -23.19
CA THR A 234 30.74 -23.74 -24.22
C THR A 234 31.00 -25.10 -23.58
N ILE A 235 29.98 -25.94 -23.47
CA ILE A 235 30.15 -27.31 -22.97
C ILE A 235 30.70 -28.14 -24.13
N ARG A 236 31.98 -28.55 -24.03
CA ARG A 236 32.60 -29.44 -25.01
C ARG A 236 32.32 -30.88 -24.59
N SER A 237 31.67 -31.65 -25.48
CA SER A 237 31.41 -33.09 -25.29
C SER A 237 32.70 -33.83 -24.91
N LYS A 238 32.65 -34.63 -23.83
CA LYS A 238 33.61 -35.71 -23.60
C LYS A 238 32.98 -36.97 -24.18
N ASN A 239 33.56 -37.46 -25.27
CA ASN A 239 33.22 -38.78 -25.80
C ASN A 239 33.51 -39.84 -24.72
N PRO A 240 32.58 -40.77 -24.45
CA PRO A 240 32.91 -41.99 -23.72
C PRO A 240 33.86 -42.84 -24.58
N VAL A 241 34.88 -43.41 -23.93
CA VAL A 241 35.78 -44.43 -24.52
C VAL A 241 35.02 -45.74 -24.64
#